data_AF-A0A1E3P4Z2-F1
#
_entry.id   AF-A0A1E3P4Z2-F1
#
_cell.length_a   1.000
_cell.length_b   1.000
_cell.length_c   1.000
_cell.angle_alpha   90.00
_cell.angle_beta   90.00
_cell.angle_gamma   90.00
#
_symmetry.space_group_name_H-M   'P 1'
#
loop_
_entity.id
_entity.type
_entity.pdbx_description
1 polymer ?
#
loop_
_entity_poly.entity_id
_entity_poly.type
_entity_poly.pdbx_seq_one_letter_code
_entity_poly.pdbx_strand_id
1 'polypeptide(L)'
;MAQEHIRPELVSFDNIDYEDPIALRSAQESMLREQWIRSNALRVCRRALEKCYRHHGVNHYEECRDLAEKYMQMLPTHKVKGFYGYQRNDPSK
;
A
#
# COMPACT_ATOMS: atom_id res chain seq x y z
N MET A 1 17.37 10.98 21.18
CA MET A 1 17.21 11.77 19.95
C MET A 1 15.90 11.34 19.31
N ALA A 2 14.88 12.21 19.25
CA ALA A 2 13.66 11.87 18.53
C ALA A 2 13.97 11.92 17.04
N GLN A 3 13.81 10.80 16.33
CA GLN A 3 13.95 10.74 14.88
C GLN A 3 12.76 11.47 14.25
N GLU A 4 13.01 12.54 13.49
CA GLU A 4 11.94 13.23 12.76
C GLU A 4 11.39 12.35 11.63
N HIS A 5 10.06 12.32 11.49
CA HIS A 5 9.39 11.53 10.45
C HIS A 5 9.29 12.33 9.16
N ILE A 6 10.08 11.95 8.15
CA ILE A 6 10.11 12.61 6.83
C ILE A 6 8.76 12.39 6.10
N ARG A 7 8.21 13.46 5.51
CA ARG A 7 6.98 13.42 4.69
C ARG A 7 7.22 14.14 3.35
N PRO A 8 7.75 13.44 2.33
CA PRO A 8 7.97 14.03 1.02
C PRO A 8 6.66 14.19 0.25
N GLU A 9 6.62 15.16 -0.67
CA GLU A 9 5.47 15.46 -1.53
C GLU A 9 5.03 14.25 -2.39
N LEU A 10 3.76 14.25 -2.77
CA LEU A 10 3.16 13.27 -3.67
C LEU A 10 3.14 13.82 -5.10
N VAL A 11 3.96 13.23 -5.97
CA VAL A 11 4.08 13.60 -7.38
C VAL A 11 3.45 12.50 -8.24
N SER A 12 2.61 12.87 -9.20
CA SER A 12 2.00 11.93 -10.18
C SER A 12 2.77 11.95 -11.49
N PHE A 13 2.78 10.82 -12.21
CA PHE A 13 3.34 10.74 -13.57
C PHE A 13 2.55 11.58 -14.59
N ASP A 14 1.27 11.87 -14.32
CA ASP A 14 0.41 12.60 -15.28
C ASP A 14 0.71 14.10 -15.36
N ASN A 15 1.41 14.64 -14.35
CA ASN A 15 1.61 16.09 -14.17
C ASN A 15 3.10 16.49 -14.21
N ILE A 16 3.97 15.65 -14.75
CA ILE A 16 5.42 15.91 -14.81
C ILE A 16 5.92 15.96 -16.26
N ASP A 17 7.01 16.68 -16.44
CA ASP A 17 7.87 16.53 -17.61
C ASP A 17 8.78 15.32 -17.41
N TYR A 18 8.77 14.38 -18.36
CA TYR A 18 9.60 13.19 -18.33
C TYR A 18 11.08 13.49 -18.63
N GLU A 19 11.38 14.65 -19.22
CA GLU A 19 12.75 15.10 -19.46
C GLU A 19 13.44 15.61 -18.17
N ASP A 20 12.67 16.00 -17.14
CA ASP A 20 13.20 16.37 -15.83
C ASP A 20 13.48 15.12 -14.97
N PRO A 21 14.76 14.77 -14.72
CA PRO A 21 15.13 13.59 -13.95
C PRO A 21 14.69 13.67 -12.48
N ILE A 22 14.57 14.88 -11.91
CA ILE A 22 14.19 15.08 -10.51
C ILE A 22 12.70 14.83 -10.33
N ALA A 23 11.86 15.43 -11.19
CA ALA A 23 10.42 15.22 -11.19
C ALA A 23 10.08 13.74 -11.46
N LEU A 24 10.75 13.12 -12.45
CA LEU A 24 10.56 11.71 -12.77
C LEU A 24 10.89 10.80 -11.59
N ARG A 25 12.02 11.04 -10.91
CA ARG A 25 12.41 10.26 -9.74
C ARG A 25 11.43 10.44 -8.58
N SER A 26 10.95 11.65 -8.39
CA SER A 26 9.97 11.96 -7.34
C SER A 26 8.65 11.21 -7.57
N ALA A 27 8.13 11.18 -8.80
CA ALA A 27 6.93 10.42 -9.14
C ALA A 27 7.09 8.91 -8.92
N GLN A 28 8.25 8.35 -9.30
CA GLN A 28 8.58 6.93 -9.04
C GLN A 28 8.56 6.61 -7.54
N GLU A 29 9.18 7.46 -6.73
CA GLU A 29 9.25 7.29 -5.28
C GLU A 29 7.88 7.49 -4.62
N SER A 30 7.09 8.48 -5.05
CA SER A 30 5.73 8.70 -4.55
C SER A 30 4.83 7.49 -4.81
N MET A 31 4.79 6.98 -6.04
CA MET A 31 3.98 5.81 -6.37
C MET A 31 4.42 4.56 -5.58
N LEU A 32 5.73 4.32 -5.47
CA LEU A 32 6.24 3.16 -4.74
C LEU A 32 5.96 3.26 -3.24
N ARG A 33 6.11 4.45 -2.64
CA ARG A 33 5.79 4.70 -1.22
C ARG A 33 4.33 4.36 -0.91
N GLU A 34 3.39 4.83 -1.73
CA GLU A 34 1.96 4.54 -1.52
C GLU A 34 1.64 3.04 -1.64
N GLN A 35 2.30 2.32 -2.57
CA GLN A 35 2.17 0.87 -2.63
C GLN A 35 2.70 0.18 -1.36
N TRP A 36 3.81 0.67 -0.79
CA TRP A 36 4.32 0.18 0.49
C TRP A 36 3.39 0.51 1.65
N ILE A 37 2.77 1.68 1.69
CA ILE A 37 1.77 2.04 2.71
C ILE A 37 0.59 1.06 2.64
N ARG A 38 0.07 0.78 1.45
CA ARG A 38 -1.00 -0.22 1.26
C ARG A 38 -0.57 -1.63 1.69
N SER A 39 0.64 -2.06 1.34
CA SER A 39 1.20 -3.34 1.79
C SER A 39 1.31 -3.41 3.32
N ASN A 40 1.71 -2.31 3.97
CA ASN A 40 1.76 -2.24 5.44
C ASN A 40 0.35 -2.20 6.07
N ALA A 41 -0.64 -1.58 5.42
CA ALA A 41 -2.03 -1.67 5.87
C ALA A 41 -2.55 -3.11 5.85
N LEU A 42 -2.21 -3.90 4.82
CA LEU A 42 -2.51 -5.34 4.78
C LEU A 42 -1.82 -6.09 5.93
N ARG A 43 -0.56 -5.77 6.25
CA ARG A 43 0.15 -6.35 7.40
C ARG A 43 -0.51 -6.00 8.73
N VAL A 44 -1.00 -4.78 8.91
CA VAL A 44 -1.75 -4.37 10.10
C VAL A 44 -3.04 -5.18 10.22
N CYS A 45 -3.80 -5.31 9.13
CA CYS A 45 -5.01 -6.14 9.10
C CYS A 45 -4.71 -7.60 9.47
N ARG A 46 -3.64 -8.18 8.91
CA ARG A 46 -3.19 -9.53 9.25
C ARG A 46 -2.83 -9.68 10.73
N ARG A 47 -2.10 -8.72 11.32
CA ARG A 47 -1.74 -8.76 12.74
C ARG A 47 -2.96 -8.64 13.64
N ALA A 48 -3.96 -7.83 13.25
CA ALA A 48 -5.23 -7.75 13.96
C ALA A 48 -6.00 -9.08 13.90
N LEU A 49 -6.05 -9.71 12.72
CA LEU A 49 -6.65 -11.02 12.52
C LEU A 49 -5.97 -12.10 13.39
N GLU A 50 -4.64 -12.18 13.36
CA GLU A 50 -3.86 -13.12 14.18
C GLU A 50 -4.14 -12.94 15.68
N LYS A 51 -4.29 -11.70 16.16
CA LYS A 51 -4.67 -11.42 17.54
C LYS A 51 -6.09 -11.86 17.85
N CYS A 52 -7.05 -11.59 16.95
CA CYS A 52 -8.43 -12.01 17.12
C CYS A 52 -8.54 -13.54 17.24
N TYR A 53 -7.86 -14.28 16.35
CA TYR A 53 -7.82 -15.75 16.39
C TYR A 53 -7.26 -16.28 17.72
N ARG A 54 -6.20 -15.66 18.24
CA ARG A 54 -5.62 -16.04 19.54
C ARG A 54 -6.55 -15.72 20.71
N HIS A 55 -7.31 -14.64 20.62
CA HIS A 55 -8.19 -14.18 21.69
C HIS A 55 -9.48 -14.99 21.77
N HIS A 56 -10.14 -15.24 20.63
CA HIS A 56 -11.45 -15.90 20.59
C HIS A 56 -11.39 -17.42 20.44
N GLY A 57 -10.21 -18.00 20.16
CA GLY A 57 -10.02 -19.46 20.10
C GLY A 57 -11.03 -20.11 19.16
N VAL A 58 -11.79 -21.09 19.65
CA VAL A 58 -12.81 -21.81 18.86
C VAL A 58 -13.92 -20.92 18.29
N ASN A 59 -14.18 -19.75 18.89
CA ASN A 59 -15.22 -18.82 18.46
C ASN A 59 -14.77 -17.88 17.32
N HIS A 60 -13.54 -18.03 16.79
CA HIS A 60 -12.99 -17.12 15.78
C HIS A 60 -13.81 -17.06 14.48
N TYR A 61 -14.66 -18.06 14.20
CA TYR A 61 -15.48 -18.10 12.98
C TYR A 61 -16.55 -17.01 12.94
N GLU A 62 -17.06 -16.61 14.11
CA GLU A 62 -18.05 -15.53 14.23
C GLU A 62 -17.35 -14.21 14.54
N GLU A 63 -16.52 -14.20 15.58
CA GLU A 63 -15.91 -12.98 16.13
C GLU A 63 -14.84 -12.35 15.22
N CYS A 64 -14.13 -13.17 14.42
CA CYS A 64 -13.05 -12.69 13.55
C CYS A 64 -13.44 -12.62 12.07
N ARG A 65 -14.71 -12.87 11.74
CA ARG A 65 -15.20 -12.98 10.37
C ARG A 65 -14.90 -11.73 9.55
N ASP A 66 -15.25 -10.56 10.07
CA ASP A 66 -15.09 -9.29 9.35
C ASP A 66 -13.61 -8.98 9.04
N LEU A 67 -12.71 -9.29 9.98
CA LEU A 67 -11.27 -9.14 9.76
C LEU A 67 -10.75 -10.13 8.71
N ALA A 68 -11.28 -11.36 8.69
CA ALA A 68 -10.90 -12.37 7.70
C ALA A 68 -11.38 -11.95 6.30
N GLU A 69 -12.64 -11.53 6.16
CA GLU A 69 -13.21 -11.06 4.90
C GLU A 69 -12.45 -9.83 4.38
N LYS A 70 -12.18 -8.85 5.26
CA LYS A 70 -11.38 -7.67 4.91
C LYS A 70 -9.98 -8.04 4.45
N TYR A 71 -9.29 -8.93 5.15
CA TYR A 71 -7.95 -9.40 4.75
C TYR A 71 -7.98 -10.04 3.36
N MET A 72 -8.99 -10.89 3.07
CA MET A 72 -9.16 -11.53 1.77
C MET A 72 -9.45 -10.53 0.64
N GLN A 73 -10.26 -9.50 0.90
CA GLN A 73 -10.53 -8.42 -0.06
C GLN A 73 -9.28 -7.56 -0.34
N MET A 74 -8.42 -7.35 0.66
CA MET A 74 -7.19 -6.58 0.51
C MET A 74 -6.08 -7.35 -0.22
N LEU A 75 -6.01 -8.67 -0.08
CA LEU A 75 -4.96 -9.53 -0.61
C LEU A 75 -4.64 -9.36 -2.11
N PRO A 76 -5.63 -9.29 -3.04
CA PRO A 76 -5.34 -9.10 -4.46
C PRO A 76 -4.84 -7.70 -4.81
N THR A 77 -5.22 -6.68 -4.03
CA THR A 77 -5.03 -5.26 -4.39
C THR A 77 -3.85 -4.59 -3.70
N HIS A 78 -3.45 -5.05 -2.51
CA HIS A 78 -2.43 -4.39 -1.67
C HIS A 78 -1.01 -4.94 -1.87
N LYS A 79 -0.75 -5.57 -3.02
CA LYS A 79 0.58 -6.04 -3.42
C LYS A 79 1.38 -4.89 -4.07
N VAL A 80 2.69 -4.88 -3.85
CA VAL A 80 3.60 -3.97 -4.55
C VAL A 80 3.74 -4.44 -6.01
N LYS A 81 3.40 -3.57 -6.97
CA LYS A 81 3.43 -3.84 -8.41
C LYS A 81 4.56 -3.08 -9.13
N GLY A 82 5.24 -2.17 -8.43
CA GLY A 82 6.23 -1.27 -9.03
C GLY A 82 5.58 -0.13 -9.82
N PHE A 83 6.40 0.67 -10.51
CA PHE A 83 5.94 1.87 -11.23
C PHE A 83 5.99 1.75 -12.76
N TYR A 84 6.80 0.82 -13.31
CA TYR A 84 6.98 0.70 -14.76
C TYR A 84 5.69 0.46 -15.54
N GLY A 85 4.74 -0.27 -14.94
CA GLY A 85 3.46 -0.56 -15.58
C GLY A 85 2.62 0.69 -15.85
N TYR A 86 2.71 1.71 -14.98
CA TYR A 86 2.04 2.99 -15.18
C TYR A 86 2.93 3.96 -15.97
N GLN A 87 4.22 4.04 -15.63
CA GLN A 87 5.15 4.98 -16.27
C GLN A 87 5.25 4.78 -17.79
N ARG A 88 5.20 3.53 -18.27
CA ARG A 88 5.38 3.19 -19.70
C ARG A 88 4.06 3.04 -20.47
N ASN A 89 2.92 3.03 -19.79
CA ASN A 89 1.62 2.85 -20.41
C ASN A 89 0.69 3.97 -19.91
N ASP A 90 0.43 4.95 -20.77
CA ASP A 90 -0.53 6.02 -20.52
C ASP A 90 -1.96 5.43 -20.56
N PRO A 91 -2.70 5.41 -19.44
CA PRO A 91 -4.06 4.84 -19.42
C PRO A 91 -5.09 5.64 -20.22
N SER A 92 -4.76 6.87 -20.62
CA SER A 92 -5.67 7.76 -21.37
C SER A 92 -5.63 7.55 -22.88
N LYS A 93 -4.67 6.77 -23.40
CA LYS A 93 -4.49 6.45 -24.82
C LYS A 93 -4.71 4.96 -25.06
#